data_AF-A0A4Y2SSV0-F1
#
_entry.id   AF-A0A4Y2SSV0-F1
#
_cell.length_a   1.000
_cell.length_b   1.000
_cell.length_c   1.000
_cell.angle_alpha   90.00
_cell.angle_beta   90.00
_cell.angle_gamma   90.00
#
_symmetry.space_group_name_H-M   'P 1'
#
loop_
_entity.id
_entity.type
_entity.pdbx_description
1 polymer ?
#
loop_
_entity_poly.entity_id
_entity_poly.type
_entity_poly.pdbx_seq_one_letter_code
_entity_poly.pdbx_strand_id
1 'polypeptide(L)'
;MAKESGKQQEQLMNDLMKLFDKINTEDFILEVERKPAIWDSRIEAYSNKIEKQNSWIDILKNSIPEFEEKPVGEQNVLGEFYTLNIEFCNVHKNSIII
;
A
#
# COMPACT_ATOMS: atom_id res chain seq x y z
N MET A 1 16.87 20.67 13.76
CA MET A 1 17.17 19.26 13.48
C MET A 1 16.03 18.64 12.66
N ALA A 2 15.82 19.07 11.41
CA ALA A 2 14.65 18.69 10.60
C ALA A 2 15.01 18.14 9.20
N LYS A 3 16.31 17.94 8.91
CA LYS A 3 16.80 17.52 7.59
C LYS A 3 16.92 16.00 7.42
N GLU A 4 16.77 15.23 8.50
CA GLU A 4 16.96 13.77 8.48
C GLU A 4 15.70 12.99 8.09
N SER A 5 14.49 13.51 8.38
CA SER A 5 13.25 12.80 8.07
C SER A 5 12.95 12.70 6.58
N GLY A 6 13.25 13.73 5.80
CA GLY A 6 13.00 13.73 4.35
C GLY A 6 13.91 12.76 3.58
N LYS A 7 15.18 12.65 3.98
CA LYS A 7 16.13 11.71 3.35
C LYS A 7 15.80 10.24 3.66
N GLN A 8 15.33 9.95 4.87
CA GLN A 8 14.88 8.60 5.23
C GLN A 8 13.61 8.20 4.47
N GLN A 9 12.66 9.13 4.30
CA GLN A 9 11.43 8.88 3.52
C GLN A 9 11.73 8.63 2.03
N GLU A 10 12.64 9.40 1.43
CA GLU A 10 13.05 9.22 0.03
C GLU A 10 13.77 7.88 -0.20
N GLN A 11 14.64 7.48 0.73
CA GLN A 11 15.31 6.19 0.67
C GLN A 11 14.32 5.02 0.82
N LEU A 12 13.39 5.12 1.78
CA LEU A 12 12.32 4.14 1.95
C LEU A 12 11.47 4.01 0.68
N MET A 13 11.16 5.13 0.01
CA MET A 13 10.39 5.13 -1.23
C MET A 13 11.14 4.49 -2.39
N ASN A 14 12.46 4.75 -2.51
CA ASN A 14 13.30 4.11 -3.52
C ASN A 14 13.44 2.60 -3.31
N ASP A 15 13.58 2.17 -2.06
CA ASP A 15 13.67 0.74 -1.74
C ASP A 15 12.32 0.04 -1.94
N LEU A 16 11.21 0.74 -1.68
CA LEU A 16 9.87 0.26 -2.00
C LEU A 16 9.67 0.12 -3.51
N MET A 17 10.04 1.11 -4.32
CA MET A 17 9.93 1.05 -5.78
C MET A 17 10.67 -0.16 -6.37
N LYS A 18 11.87 -0.45 -5.86
CA LYS A 18 12.63 -1.64 -6.29
C LYS A 18 11.95 -2.96 -5.94
N LEU A 19 11.14 -3.00 -4.88
CA LEU A 19 10.35 -4.19 -4.54
C LEU A 19 9.22 -4.38 -5.55
N PHE A 20 8.59 -3.30 -6.04
CA PHE A 20 7.53 -3.38 -7.05
C PHE A 20 8.01 -3.90 -8.39
N ASP A 21 9.25 -3.63 -8.79
CA ASP A 21 9.84 -4.18 -10.02
C ASP A 21 9.92 -5.73 -10.01
N LYS A 22 9.82 -6.36 -8.84
CA LYS A 22 9.84 -7.81 -8.67
C LYS A 22 8.45 -8.45 -8.59
N ILE A 23 7.40 -7.64 -8.44
CA ILE A 23 6.04 -8.13 -8.27
C ILE A 23 5.47 -8.51 -9.63
N ASN A 24 4.89 -9.72 -9.73
CA ASN A 24 4.03 -10.04 -10.87
C ASN A 24 2.76 -9.19 -10.77
N THR A 25 2.59 -8.28 -11.73
CA THR A 25 1.46 -7.34 -11.75
C THR A 25 0.10 -8.06 -11.80
N GLU A 26 -0.01 -9.18 -12.52
CA GLU A 26 -1.28 -9.92 -12.61
C GLU A 26 -1.67 -10.53 -11.26
N ASP A 27 -0.71 -11.16 -10.57
CA ASP A 27 -0.93 -11.73 -9.24
C ASP A 27 -1.27 -10.62 -8.22
N PHE A 28 -0.61 -9.46 -8.32
CA PHE A 28 -0.89 -8.32 -7.45
C PHE A 28 -2.29 -7.75 -7.64
N ILE A 29 -2.77 -7.63 -8.90
CA ILE A 29 -4.13 -7.20 -9.19
C ILE A 29 -5.14 -8.17 -8.58
N LEU A 30 -4.92 -9.48 -8.74
CA LEU A 30 -5.79 -10.50 -8.15
C LEU A 30 -5.85 -10.41 -6.61
N GLU A 31 -4.72 -10.13 -5.96
CA GLU A 31 -4.68 -9.92 -4.50
C GLU A 31 -5.46 -8.66 -4.08
N VAL A 32 -5.40 -7.57 -4.85
CA VAL A 32 -6.21 -6.35 -4.63
C VAL A 32 -7.70 -6.65 -4.81
N GLU A 33 -8.09 -7.34 -5.88
CA GLU A 33 -9.50 -7.69 -6.16
C GLU A 33 -10.12 -8.53 -5.04
N ARG A 34 -9.33 -9.42 -4.42
CA ARG A 34 -9.76 -10.27 -3.28
C ARG A 34 -10.04 -9.50 -1.99
N LYS A 35 -9.62 -8.24 -1.89
CA LYS A 35 -9.74 -7.42 -0.67
C LYS A 35 -10.70 -6.26 -0.90
N PRO A 36 -12.04 -6.48 -0.80
CA PRO A 36 -13.03 -5.46 -1.14
C PRO A 36 -12.98 -4.21 -0.23
N ALA A 37 -12.37 -4.30 0.96
CA ALA A 37 -12.12 -3.13 1.82
C ALA A 37 -11.27 -2.06 1.13
N ILE A 38 -10.52 -2.41 0.08
CA ILE A 38 -9.66 -1.48 -0.66
C ILE A 38 -10.44 -0.72 -1.74
N TRP A 39 -11.35 -1.39 -2.46
CA TRP A 39 -11.93 -0.86 -3.71
C TRP A 39 -13.46 -0.79 -3.73
N ASP A 40 -14.18 -1.59 -2.92
CA ASP A 40 -15.64 -1.63 -2.95
C ASP A 40 -16.25 -0.60 -2.00
N SER A 41 -16.58 0.58 -2.53
CA SER A 41 -17.19 1.67 -1.76
C SER A 41 -18.56 1.38 -1.17
N ARG A 42 -19.20 0.26 -1.54
CA ARG A 42 -20.52 -0.13 -1.06
C ARG A 42 -20.47 -0.87 0.27
N ILE A 43 -19.29 -1.34 0.70
CA ILE A 43 -19.13 -2.07 1.96
C ILE A 43 -18.60 -1.16 3.07
N GLU A 44 -19.02 -1.43 4.31
CA GLU A 44 -18.61 -0.64 5.47
C GLU A 44 -17.09 -0.64 5.68
N ALA A 45 -16.43 -1.78 5.39
CA ALA A 45 -14.99 -1.91 5.54
C ALA A 45 -14.19 -0.93 4.65
N TYR A 46 -14.76 -0.45 3.54
CA TYR A 46 -14.10 0.55 2.70
C TYR A 46 -13.96 1.91 3.39
N SER A 47 -14.88 2.30 4.25
CA SER A 47 -14.75 3.54 5.02
C SER A 47 -13.88 3.37 6.27
N ASN A 48 -13.49 2.13 6.61
CA ASN A 48 -12.67 1.84 7.78
C ASN A 48 -11.17 1.87 7.41
N LYS A 49 -10.48 2.90 7.89
CA LYS A 49 -9.04 3.10 7.64
C LYS A 49 -8.17 1.96 8.16
N ILE A 50 -8.54 1.35 9.29
CA ILE A 50 -7.79 0.25 9.89
C ILE A 50 -7.94 -1.01 9.01
N GLU A 51 -9.15 -1.32 8.57
CA GLU A 51 -9.41 -2.46 7.67
C GLU A 51 -8.71 -2.30 6.32
N LYS A 52 -8.70 -1.09 5.76
CA LYS A 52 -7.93 -0.75 4.56
C LYS A 52 -6.43 -0.97 4.75
N GLN A 53 -5.87 -0.44 5.84
CA GLN A 53 -4.46 -0.59 6.16
C GLN A 53 -4.09 -2.07 6.33
N ASN A 54 -4.89 -2.83 7.08
CA ASN A 54 -4.69 -4.27 7.26
C ASN A 54 -4.75 -5.02 5.92
N SER A 55 -5.71 -4.68 5.06
CA SER A 55 -5.82 -5.29 3.73
C SER A 55 -4.61 -5.02 2.85
N TRP A 56 -4.05 -3.80 2.90
CA TRP A 56 -2.81 -3.47 2.19
C TRP A 56 -1.60 -4.23 2.74
N ILE A 57 -1.49 -4.32 4.07
CA ILE A 57 -0.42 -5.08 4.72
C ILE A 57 -0.47 -6.54 4.29
N ASP A 58 -1.66 -7.15 4.25
CA ASP A 58 -1.84 -8.54 3.78
C ASP A 58 -1.38 -8.73 2.33
N ILE A 59 -1.79 -7.84 1.43
CA ILE A 59 -1.40 -7.91 0.00
C ILE A 59 0.12 -7.78 -0.14
N LEU A 60 0.74 -6.85 0.59
CA LEU A 60 2.18 -6.64 0.55
C LEU A 60 2.95 -7.85 1.08
N LYS A 61 2.47 -8.49 2.16
CA LYS A 61 3.06 -9.75 2.66
C LYS A 61 3.01 -10.88 1.63
N ASN A 62 1.89 -11.02 0.92
CA ASN A 62 1.73 -12.06 -0.09
C ASN A 62 2.56 -11.78 -1.35
N SER A 63 2.69 -10.51 -1.73
CA SER A 63 3.29 -10.10 -3.01
C SER A 63 4.80 -9.85 -2.90
N ILE A 64 5.30 -9.59 -1.70
CA ILE A 64 6.69 -9.22 -1.44
C ILE A 64 7.20 -10.07 -0.27
N PRO A 65 7.87 -11.21 -0.52
CA PRO A 65 8.40 -12.07 0.54
C PRO A 65 9.32 -11.31 1.51
N GLU A 66 10.10 -10.34 1.01
CA GLU A 66 11.00 -9.52 1.82
C GLU A 66 10.25 -8.51 2.72
N PHE A 67 8.93 -8.36 2.56
CA PHE A 67 8.12 -7.46 3.38
C PHE A 67 7.91 -7.99 4.80
N GLU A 68 7.79 -9.31 4.98
CA GLU A 68 7.68 -9.91 6.32
C GLU A 68 8.96 -9.71 7.15
N GLU A 69 10.11 -9.62 6.49
CA GLU A 69 11.41 -9.39 7.15
C GLU A 69 11.55 -7.95 7.67
N LYS A 70 10.68 -7.03 7.25
CA LYS A 70 10.71 -5.63 7.70
C LYS A 70 10.18 -5.48 9.12
N PRO A 71 10.72 -4.54 9.92
CA PRO A 71 10.16 -4.20 11.22
C PRO A 71 8.68 -3.79 11.13
N VAL A 72 7.88 -4.13 12.14
CA VAL A 72 6.44 -3.80 12.21
C VAL A 72 6.18 -2.30 11.99
N GLY A 73 7.06 -1.43 12.49
CA GLY A 73 6.97 0.02 12.26
C GLY A 73 7.07 0.40 10.78
N GLU A 74 7.94 -0.25 10.00
CA GLU A 74 8.05 -0.03 8.56
C GLU A 74 6.85 -0.62 7.81
N GLN A 75 6.37 -1.80 8.20
CA GLN A 75 5.19 -2.41 7.61
C GLN A 75 3.96 -1.50 7.74
N ASN A 76 3.77 -0.90 8.91
CA ASN A 76 2.66 0.02 9.16
C ASN A 76 2.76 1.30 8.33
N VAL A 77 3.95 1.89 8.21
CA VAL A 77 4.19 3.08 7.37
C VAL A 77 3.87 2.79 5.90
N LEU A 78 4.21 1.60 5.42
CA LEU A 78 3.92 1.19 4.05
C LEU A 78 2.42 0.95 3.84
N GLY A 79 1.74 0.28 4.77
CA GLY A 79 0.28 0.12 4.73
C GLY A 79 -0.47 1.47 4.75
N GLU A 80 -0.01 2.41 5.56
CA GLU A 80 -0.54 3.79 5.59
C GLU A 80 -0.30 4.52 4.26
N PHE A 81 0.89 4.38 3.67
CA PHE A 81 1.23 5.01 2.39
C PHE A 81 0.27 4.60 1.27
N TYR A 82 -0.01 3.29 1.11
CA TYR A 82 -0.96 2.83 0.08
C TYR A 82 -2.39 3.28 0.36
N THR A 83 -2.78 3.32 1.64
CA THR A 83 -4.10 3.83 2.04
C THR A 83 -4.26 5.31 1.68
N LEU A 84 -3.24 6.14 1.94
CA LEU A 84 -3.30 7.59 1.70
C LEU A 84 -3.15 7.95 0.22
N ASN A 85 -2.31 7.26 -0.54
CA ASN A 85 -2.09 7.58 -1.96
C ASN A 85 -3.24 7.16 -2.87
N ILE A 86 -3.96 6.08 -2.54
CA ILE A 86 -5.15 5.67 -3.30
C ILE A 86 -6.35 6.56 -2.97
N GLU A 87 -6.49 7.02 -1.73
CA GLU A 87 -7.46 8.06 -1.40
C GLU A 87 -7.15 9.36 -2.17
N PHE A 88 -5.87 9.73 -2.32
CA PHE A 88 -5.46 10.89 -3.14
C PHE A 88 -5.75 10.69 -4.64
N CYS A 89 -5.54 9.49 -5.18
CA CYS A 89 -5.89 9.17 -6.58
C CYS A 89 -7.41 9.20 -6.81
N ASN A 90 -8.21 8.63 -5.89
CA ASN A 90 -9.67 8.62 -5.96
C ASN A 90 -10.30 10.02 -5.79
N VAL A 91 -9.67 10.90 -5.01
CA VAL A 91 -10.16 12.28 -4.78
C VAL A 91 -9.75 13.21 -5.92
N HIS A 92 -8.71 12.90 -6.72
CA HIS A 92 -8.20 13.81 -7.74
C HIS A 92 -8.33 13.36 -9.20
N LYS A 93 -8.54 12.09 -9.54
CA LYS A 93 -8.84 11.71 -10.94
C LYS A 93 -9.70 10.45 -11.07
N ASN A 94 -10.74 10.58 -11.92
CA ASN A 94 -11.39 9.51 -12.70
C ASN A 94 -10.41 8.71 -13.60
N SER A 95 -9.24 8.31 -13.12
CA SER A 95 -8.22 7.64 -13.95
C SER A 95 -7.25 6.82 -13.11
N ILE A 96 -7.74 5.81 -12.40
CA ILE A 96 -7.01 4.55 -12.25
C ILE A 96 -8.05 3.45 -12.44
N ILE A 97 -8.09 2.92 -13.67
CA ILE A 97 -8.65 1.60 -13.93
C ILE A 97 -7.56 0.64 -13.45
N ILE A 98 -7.82 -0.08 -12.37
CA ILE A 98 -7.28 -1.41 -12.18
C ILE A 98 -8.38 -2.34 -12.68
#